data_AF-A0A0G9MXD7-F1
#
_entry.id   AF-A0A0G9MXD7-F1
#
_cell.length_a   1.000
_cell.length_b   1.000
_cell.length_c   1.000
_cell.angle_alpha   90.00
_cell.angle_beta   90.00
_cell.angle_gamma   90.00
#
_symmetry.space_group_name_H-M   'P 1'
#
loop_
_entity.id
_entity.type
_entity.pdbx_description
1 polymer ?
#
loop_
_entity_poly.entity_id
_entity_poly.type
_entity_poly.pdbx_seq_one_letter_code
_entity_poly.pdbx_strand_id
1 'polypeptide(L)'
;MPDASQTPVETRRYATQIEAPVPDYRQLIRDMTIVEFSDLRREATARAPADAKAVGEQWLARLNERGVVDGYGLSGKNDDDPISSFSLTLTPADFDAWVRENGWSVPRHIDWNFVPDLVSPRVSDAAAQGIRIWPASEARTGMQNQAADSGRIVLRDGCFYLDRQGVETLAWFHAETGLDVDGEGFYVLVNRMTGQVEGRLGETFVWAAPNPITPGGPSMEEFRAACGDGEISTVGNPTSTARMDAMYPPVRAPDAAPPPGIH
;
A
#
# COMPACT_ATOMS: atom_id res chain seq x y z
N MET A 1 50.46 18.78 -26.01
CA MET A 1 50.74 17.80 -24.93
C MET A 1 49.52 17.76 -24.01
N PRO A 2 49.19 16.59 -23.45
CA PRO A 2 47.82 16.06 -23.39
C PRO A 2 47.01 16.42 -22.13
N ASP A 3 45.74 16.00 -22.22
CA ASP A 3 44.56 16.04 -21.36
C ASP A 3 44.70 15.48 -19.93
N ALA A 4 43.78 15.93 -19.05
CA ALA A 4 43.21 15.30 -17.83
C ALA A 4 42.77 16.45 -16.88
N SER A 5 41.50 16.62 -16.49
CA SER A 5 40.64 15.59 -15.90
C SER A 5 39.16 15.90 -16.19
N GLN A 6 38.61 15.32 -17.26
CA GLN A 6 37.19 15.01 -17.26
C GLN A 6 37.05 13.67 -16.55
N THR A 7 36.64 13.71 -15.29
CA THR A 7 36.14 12.51 -14.61
C THR A 7 35.04 11.92 -15.48
N PRO A 8 35.10 10.63 -15.86
CA PRO A 8 34.00 10.03 -16.59
C PRO A 8 32.73 10.21 -15.76
N VAL A 9 31.70 10.83 -16.33
CA VAL A 9 30.35 10.74 -15.77
C VAL A 9 30.01 9.26 -15.86
N GLU A 10 30.19 8.54 -14.76
CA GLU A 10 29.81 7.14 -14.65
C GLU A 10 28.34 7.08 -15.04
N THR A 11 28.06 6.49 -16.20
CA THR A 11 26.71 6.43 -16.74
C THR A 11 25.99 5.41 -15.89
N ARG A 12 25.40 5.86 -14.79
CA ARG A 12 24.74 5.00 -13.81
C ARG A 12 23.74 4.13 -14.55
N ARG A 13 24.00 2.82 -14.57
CA ARG A 13 23.09 1.84 -15.17
C ARG A 13 22.06 1.47 -14.12
N TYR A 14 20.81 1.81 -14.40
CA TYR A 14 19.70 1.41 -13.56
C TYR A 14 19.24 -0.01 -13.92
N ALA A 15 18.53 -0.63 -12.98
CA ALA A 15 18.06 -2.00 -13.12
C ALA A 15 16.93 -2.09 -14.15
N THR A 16 16.82 -3.26 -14.77
CA THR A 16 15.71 -3.65 -15.65
C THR A 16 15.30 -5.07 -15.29
N GLN A 17 14.02 -5.25 -14.99
CA GLN A 17 13.39 -6.53 -14.67
C GLN A 17 11.99 -6.53 -15.29
N ILE A 18 11.90 -7.07 -16.51
CA ILE A 18 10.66 -7.15 -17.30
C ILE A 18 9.99 -8.51 -17.09
N GLU A 19 10.79 -9.53 -16.79
CA GLU A 19 10.37 -10.88 -16.49
C GLU A 19 11.19 -11.38 -15.30
N ALA A 20 10.59 -12.23 -14.47
CA ALA A 20 11.28 -12.92 -13.39
C ALA A 20 10.70 -14.33 -13.23
N PRO A 21 11.52 -15.34 -12.89
CA PRO A 21 11.01 -16.64 -12.51
C PRO A 21 10.09 -16.51 -11.30
N VAL A 22 8.94 -17.18 -11.34
CA VAL A 22 8.00 -17.22 -10.21
C VAL A 22 8.67 -17.94 -9.03
N PRO A 23 8.79 -17.32 -7.84
CA PRO A 23 9.29 -17.97 -6.64
C PRO A 23 8.45 -19.20 -6.24
N ASP A 24 9.01 -20.08 -5.40
CA ASP A 24 8.18 -21.07 -4.70
C ASP A 24 7.38 -20.37 -3.59
N TYR A 25 6.26 -19.76 -3.97
CA TYR A 25 5.38 -19.07 -3.03
C TYR A 25 4.84 -20.01 -1.96
N ARG A 26 4.67 -21.32 -2.23
CA ARG A 26 4.21 -22.25 -1.19
C ARG A 26 5.24 -22.39 -0.07
N GLN A 27 6.52 -22.40 -0.42
CA GLN A 27 7.59 -22.37 0.57
C GLN A 27 7.59 -21.04 1.31
N LEU A 28 7.58 -19.92 0.60
CA LEU A 28 7.57 -18.58 1.21
C LEU A 28 6.39 -18.39 2.18
N ILE A 29 5.20 -18.88 1.82
CA ILE A 29 4.00 -18.81 2.66
C ILE A 29 4.13 -19.67 3.92
N ARG A 30 4.79 -20.83 3.86
CA ARG A 30 5.03 -21.66 5.04
C ARG A 30 6.00 -21.01 6.02
N ASP A 31 6.97 -20.28 5.49
CA ASP A 31 8.00 -19.60 6.27
C ASP A 31 7.56 -18.19 6.72
N MET A 32 6.37 -17.74 6.31
CA MET A 32 5.83 -16.44 6.69
C MET A 32 5.64 -16.33 8.20
N THR A 33 6.22 -15.27 8.77
CA THR A 33 5.85 -14.83 10.11
C THR A 33 4.47 -14.19 10.04
N ILE A 34 3.54 -14.67 10.85
CA ILE A 34 2.23 -14.04 11.03
C ILE A 34 2.45 -12.77 11.85
N VAL A 35 2.21 -11.62 11.22
CA VAL A 35 2.19 -10.34 11.93
C VAL A 35 0.80 -10.19 12.53
N GLU A 36 0.74 -10.33 13.86
CA GLU A 36 -0.48 -10.06 14.62
C GLU A 36 -0.66 -8.56 14.77
N PHE A 37 -1.76 -8.06 14.23
CA PHE A 37 -2.16 -6.67 14.38
C PHE A 37 -2.98 -6.49 15.67
N SER A 38 -2.37 -6.83 16.81
CA SER A 38 -2.96 -6.53 18.11
C SER A 38 -2.98 -5.00 18.32
N ASP A 39 -3.96 -4.52 19.08
CA ASP A 39 -4.09 -3.10 19.49
C ASP A 39 -4.48 -2.09 18.38
N LEU A 40 -4.79 -2.54 17.16
CA LEU A 40 -5.39 -1.67 16.14
C LEU A 40 -6.82 -1.24 16.44
N ARG A 41 -7.49 -1.94 17.36
CA ARG A 41 -8.82 -1.58 17.84
C ARG A 41 -8.80 -1.34 19.34
N ARG A 42 -9.29 -0.18 19.77
CA ARG A 42 -9.59 0.11 21.17
C ARG A 42 -11.10 0.18 21.33
N GLU A 43 -11.66 -0.86 21.93
CA GLU A 43 -13.10 -0.93 22.18
C GLU A 43 -13.53 0.05 23.27
N ALA A 44 -14.75 0.56 23.13
CA ALA A 44 -15.41 1.36 24.13
C ALA A 44 -15.56 0.57 25.43
N THR A 45 -15.08 1.15 26.53
CA THR A 45 -15.13 0.56 27.88
C THR A 45 -16.11 1.27 28.81
N ALA A 46 -16.83 2.28 28.30
CA ALA A 46 -17.82 3.04 29.06
C ALA A 46 -19.08 3.29 28.22
N ARG A 47 -20.21 3.47 28.90
CA ARG A 47 -21.45 3.91 28.26
C ARG A 47 -21.31 5.36 27.78
N ALA A 48 -21.95 5.68 26.66
CA ALA A 48 -22.08 7.04 26.17
C ALA A 48 -22.66 7.98 27.26
N PRO A 49 -22.00 9.10 27.57
CA PRO A 49 -22.52 10.11 28.49
C PRO A 49 -23.65 10.92 27.85
N ALA A 50 -24.30 11.78 28.63
CA ALA A 50 -25.40 12.62 28.13
C ALA A 50 -24.95 13.62 27.05
N ASP A 51 -23.68 14.04 27.09
CA ASP A 51 -23.05 14.98 26.18
C ASP A 51 -22.22 14.29 25.07
N ALA A 52 -22.45 12.98 24.82
CA ALA A 52 -21.68 12.19 23.85
C ALA A 52 -21.58 12.82 22.46
N LYS A 53 -22.65 13.50 22.00
CA LYS A 53 -22.66 14.19 20.69
C LYS A 53 -21.60 15.30 20.66
N ALA A 54 -21.62 16.19 21.64
CA ALA A 54 -20.67 17.31 21.72
C ALA A 54 -19.23 16.81 21.87
N VAL A 55 -19.01 15.74 22.64
CA VAL A 55 -17.69 15.10 22.76
C VAL A 55 -17.22 14.53 21.42
N GLY A 56 -18.09 13.80 20.72
CA GLY A 56 -17.81 13.25 19.39
C GLY A 56 -17.46 14.34 18.37
N GLU A 57 -18.27 15.39 18.28
CA GLU A 57 -18.04 16.53 17.38
C GLU A 57 -16.73 17.26 17.68
N GLN A 58 -16.40 17.44 18.97
CA GLN A 58 -15.12 18.03 19.38
C GLN A 58 -13.94 17.18 18.90
N TRP A 59 -14.02 15.85 19.04
CA TRP A 59 -12.97 14.95 18.56
C TRP A 59 -12.90 14.92 17.04
N LEU A 60 -14.03 14.86 16.35
CA LEU A 60 -14.09 14.94 14.89
C LEU A 60 -13.41 16.21 14.39
N ALA A 61 -13.65 17.36 15.00
CA ALA A 61 -12.99 18.62 14.64
C ALA A 61 -11.46 18.53 14.79
N ARG A 62 -10.95 18.02 15.92
CA ARG A 62 -9.50 17.84 16.17
C ARG A 62 -8.86 16.90 15.14
N LEU A 63 -9.53 15.79 14.84
CA LEU A 63 -9.03 14.77 13.92
C LEU A 63 -9.04 15.27 12.47
N ASN A 64 -10.07 16.03 12.08
CA ASN A 64 -10.16 16.68 10.78
C ASN A 64 -9.08 17.76 10.60
N GLU A 65 -8.81 18.56 11.63
CA GLU A 65 -7.73 19.55 11.60
C GLU A 65 -6.37 18.89 11.34
N ARG A 66 -6.16 17.69 11.89
CA ARG A 66 -4.95 16.88 11.62
C ARG A 66 -5.00 16.13 10.28
N GLY A 67 -6.17 16.02 9.64
CA GLY A 67 -6.35 15.28 8.38
C GLY A 67 -6.19 13.77 8.52
N VAL A 68 -6.60 13.19 9.66
CA VAL A 68 -6.38 11.76 9.97
C VAL A 68 -7.66 10.93 10.04
N VAL A 69 -8.82 11.53 9.77
CA VAL A 69 -10.10 10.82 9.75
C VAL A 69 -10.20 10.03 8.45
N ASP A 70 -10.34 8.72 8.57
CA ASP A 70 -10.71 7.84 7.46
C ASP A 70 -12.23 7.61 7.39
N GLY A 71 -12.86 7.56 8.57
CA GLY A 71 -14.31 7.44 8.70
C GLY A 71 -14.76 7.51 10.15
N TYR A 72 -16.07 7.59 10.36
CA TYR A 72 -16.66 7.50 11.70
C TYR A 72 -18.03 6.82 11.63
N GLY A 73 -18.41 6.15 12.72
CA GLY A 73 -19.71 5.52 12.89
C GLY A 73 -20.58 6.32 13.86
N LEU A 74 -21.88 6.37 13.60
CA LEU A 74 -22.87 6.90 14.53
C LEU A 74 -23.46 5.78 15.39
N SER A 75 -23.92 6.09 16.59
CA SER A 75 -24.57 5.09 17.47
C SER A 75 -25.95 4.66 16.99
N GLY A 76 -26.51 5.36 15.99
CA GLY A 76 -27.81 5.07 15.40
C GLY A 76 -27.85 5.48 13.91
N LYS A 77 -29.06 5.69 13.38
CA LYS A 77 -29.30 5.93 11.96
C LYS A 77 -29.58 7.39 11.63
N ASN A 78 -29.74 8.25 12.64
CA ASN A 78 -30.02 9.66 12.43
C ASN A 78 -28.70 10.43 12.43
N ASP A 79 -28.60 11.45 11.59
CA ASP A 79 -27.44 12.34 11.53
C ASP A 79 -27.15 13.04 12.87
N ASP A 80 -28.17 13.12 13.74
CA ASP A 80 -28.07 13.70 15.07
C ASP A 80 -27.60 12.73 16.17
N ASP A 81 -27.47 11.43 15.86
CA ASP A 81 -26.98 10.43 16.82
C ASP A 81 -25.48 10.66 17.11
N PRO A 82 -25.00 10.41 18.34
CA PRO A 82 -23.60 10.65 18.70
C PRO A 82 -22.65 9.70 17.95
N ILE A 83 -21.43 10.18 17.70
CA ILE A 83 -20.35 9.36 17.15
C ILE A 83 -20.02 8.23 18.14
N SER A 84 -20.02 7.00 17.65
CA SER A 84 -19.72 5.78 18.40
C SER A 84 -18.36 5.19 18.05
N SER A 85 -17.81 5.51 16.87
CA SER A 85 -16.50 5.01 16.45
C SER A 85 -15.77 5.98 15.52
N PHE A 86 -14.44 5.90 15.53
CA PHE A 86 -13.57 6.50 14.52
C PHE A 86 -12.68 5.44 13.86
N SER A 87 -12.45 5.61 12.56
CA SER A 87 -11.37 4.95 11.82
C SER A 87 -10.35 6.01 11.44
N LEU A 88 -9.08 5.78 11.78
CA LEU A 88 -8.01 6.75 11.67
C LEU A 88 -6.86 6.24 10.79
N THR A 89 -6.22 7.15 10.07
CA THR A 89 -4.98 6.89 9.32
C THR A 89 -3.70 7.01 10.18
N LEU A 90 -3.86 6.99 11.51
CA LEU A 90 -2.77 6.98 12.49
C LEU A 90 -2.58 5.60 13.10
N THR A 91 -1.34 5.35 13.55
CA THR A 91 -1.02 4.22 14.42
C THR A 91 -1.53 4.50 15.85
N PRO A 92 -1.73 3.47 16.69
CA PRO A 92 -2.08 3.67 18.10
C PRO A 92 -1.03 4.52 18.84
N ALA A 93 0.25 4.32 18.53
CA ALA A 93 1.35 5.05 19.15
C ALA A 93 1.38 6.53 18.77
N ASP A 94 1.15 6.85 17.49
CA ASP A 94 1.09 8.24 17.01
C ASP A 94 -0.10 8.98 17.60
N PHE A 95 -1.25 8.31 17.72
CA PHE A 95 -2.42 8.86 18.38
C PHE A 95 -2.14 9.16 19.86
N ASP A 96 -1.52 8.24 20.60
CA ASP A 96 -1.19 8.46 22.02
C ASP A 96 -0.16 9.58 22.23
N ALA A 97 0.85 9.67 21.36
CA ALA A 97 1.80 10.76 21.37
C ALA A 97 1.09 12.10 21.17
N TRP A 98 0.25 12.20 20.13
CA TRP A 98 -0.48 13.43 19.82
C TRP A 98 -1.45 13.84 20.93
N VAL A 99 -2.20 12.90 21.50
CA VAL A 99 -3.12 13.17 22.62
C VAL A 99 -2.36 13.68 23.84
N ARG A 100 -1.24 13.05 24.17
CA ARG A 100 -0.39 13.41 25.31
C ARG A 100 0.26 14.79 25.13
N GLU A 101 0.76 15.09 23.94
CA GLU A 101 1.32 16.41 23.60
C GLU A 101 0.31 17.55 23.81
N ASN A 102 -0.97 17.29 23.55
CA ASN A 102 -2.03 18.27 23.71
C ASN A 102 -2.72 18.23 25.08
N GLY A 103 -2.33 17.31 25.97
CA GLY A 103 -2.92 17.15 27.29
C GLY A 103 -4.41 16.75 27.26
N TRP A 104 -4.85 16.06 26.21
CA TRP A 104 -6.25 15.66 26.06
C TRP A 104 -6.56 14.33 26.75
N SER A 105 -7.82 14.17 27.16
CA SER A 105 -8.35 12.90 27.66
C SER A 105 -9.16 12.21 26.57
N VAL A 106 -8.78 10.97 26.21
CA VAL A 106 -9.49 10.16 25.22
C VAL A 106 -10.81 9.64 25.80
N PRO A 107 -11.95 9.82 25.11
CA PRO A 107 -13.23 9.34 25.58
C PRO A 107 -13.30 7.81 25.51
N ARG A 108 -13.76 7.19 26.60
CA ARG A 108 -13.87 5.74 26.75
C ARG A 108 -15.14 5.13 26.16
N HIS A 109 -16.05 5.95 25.64
CA HIS A 109 -17.32 5.50 25.05
C HIS A 109 -17.30 5.44 23.52
N ILE A 110 -16.13 5.70 22.91
CA ILE A 110 -15.92 5.69 21.47
C ILE A 110 -14.95 4.56 21.14
N ASP A 111 -15.28 3.76 20.12
CA ASP A 111 -14.39 2.78 19.52
C ASP A 111 -13.34 3.49 18.64
N TRP A 112 -12.08 3.10 18.75
CA TRP A 112 -11.00 3.66 17.92
C TRP A 112 -10.37 2.57 17.08
N ASN A 113 -10.35 2.76 15.76
CA ASN A 113 -9.69 1.87 14.80
C ASN A 113 -8.51 2.60 14.17
N PHE A 114 -7.35 1.97 14.19
CA PHE A 114 -6.07 2.51 13.76
C PHE A 114 -5.51 1.71 12.59
N VAL A 115 -4.57 2.30 11.87
CA VAL A 115 -3.77 1.58 10.86
C VAL A 115 -2.54 0.95 11.52
N PRO A 116 -2.03 -0.18 10.99
CA PRO A 116 -0.80 -0.80 11.48
C PRO A 116 0.44 0.03 11.17
N ASP A 117 1.53 -0.25 11.87
CA ASP A 117 2.85 0.30 11.55
C ASP A 117 3.34 -0.15 10.18
N LEU A 118 4.18 0.68 9.56
CA LEU A 118 4.94 0.30 8.37
C LEU A 118 6.31 -0.23 8.82
N VAL A 119 6.39 -1.54 9.05
CA VAL A 119 7.58 -2.25 9.58
C VAL A 119 8.72 -2.40 8.57
N SER A 120 8.46 -2.18 7.28
CA SER A 120 9.49 -2.20 6.24
C SER A 120 9.74 -0.82 5.63
N PRO A 121 10.97 -0.55 5.14
CA PRO A 121 11.28 0.71 4.48
C PRO A 121 10.49 0.86 3.18
N ARG A 122 10.40 2.11 2.68
CA ARG A 122 9.84 2.40 1.35
C ARG A 122 10.62 1.69 0.25
N VAL A 123 11.94 1.76 0.35
CA VAL A 123 12.91 1.13 -0.54
C VAL A 123 14.05 0.62 0.34
N SER A 124 14.41 -0.64 0.22
CA SER A 124 15.57 -1.17 0.94
C SER A 124 16.88 -0.62 0.38
N ASP A 125 17.95 -0.67 1.18
CA ASP A 125 19.29 -0.27 0.73
C ASP A 125 19.76 -1.09 -0.48
N ALA A 126 19.35 -2.36 -0.56
CA ALA A 126 19.67 -3.27 -1.67
C ALA A 126 18.98 -2.84 -2.98
N ALA A 127 17.74 -2.36 -2.91
CA ALA A 127 16.99 -1.92 -4.09
C ALA A 127 17.30 -0.47 -4.49
N ALA A 128 17.70 0.38 -3.54
CA ALA A 128 17.86 1.82 -3.75
C ALA A 128 18.81 2.17 -4.89
N GLN A 129 19.86 1.37 -5.12
CA GLN A 129 20.84 1.69 -6.15
C GLN A 129 20.33 1.45 -7.57
N GLY A 130 19.36 0.56 -7.77
CA GLY A 130 18.88 0.15 -9.09
C GLY A 130 17.73 0.97 -9.65
N ILE A 131 17.16 1.90 -8.88
CA ILE A 131 16.02 2.71 -9.32
C ILE A 131 16.40 4.16 -9.52
N ARG A 132 15.66 4.85 -10.40
CA ARG A 132 15.78 6.31 -10.58
C ARG A 132 15.01 7.04 -9.49
N ILE A 133 13.80 6.57 -9.23
CA ILE A 133 12.86 7.19 -8.31
C ILE A 133 11.84 6.13 -7.86
N TRP A 134 11.38 6.24 -6.61
CA TRP A 134 10.33 5.38 -6.08
C TRP A 134 8.98 6.11 -6.16
N PRO A 135 8.10 5.77 -7.12
CA PRO A 135 6.86 6.50 -7.35
C PRO A 135 5.79 6.00 -6.39
N ALA A 136 5.85 6.40 -5.12
CA ALA A 136 4.86 6.01 -4.13
C ALA A 136 4.43 7.20 -3.27
N SER A 137 3.17 7.21 -2.87
CA SER A 137 2.66 8.16 -1.88
C SER A 137 3.32 7.94 -0.50
N GLU A 138 3.28 8.92 0.40
CA GLU A 138 3.67 8.71 1.81
C GLU A 138 2.47 8.74 2.77
N ALA A 139 1.41 9.44 2.38
CA ALA A 139 0.17 9.41 3.13
C ALA A 139 -0.45 8.00 3.08
N ARG A 140 -0.88 7.54 4.25
CA ARG A 140 -1.54 6.24 4.43
C ARG A 140 -2.79 6.14 3.58
N THR A 141 -3.03 4.94 3.11
CA THR A 141 -4.21 4.62 2.34
C THR A 141 -5.44 4.62 3.25
N GLY A 142 -6.43 5.45 2.91
CA GLY A 142 -7.74 5.45 3.56
C GLY A 142 -8.70 4.42 2.95
N MET A 143 -9.99 4.59 3.17
CA MET A 143 -11.06 3.74 2.64
C MET A 143 -10.99 3.68 1.11
N GLN A 144 -10.97 2.45 0.58
CA GLN A 144 -10.79 2.21 -0.86
C GLN A 144 -11.99 1.49 -1.47
N ASN A 145 -12.17 1.71 -2.77
CA ASN A 145 -12.99 0.81 -3.58
C ASN A 145 -12.34 -0.57 -3.65
N GLN A 146 -13.17 -1.61 -3.65
CA GLN A 146 -12.73 -3.01 -3.58
C GLN A 146 -12.87 -3.75 -4.92
N ALA A 147 -12.96 -3.04 -6.04
CA ALA A 147 -12.99 -3.70 -7.35
C ALA A 147 -11.61 -4.26 -7.66
N ALA A 148 -11.55 -5.50 -8.12
CA ALA A 148 -10.28 -6.12 -8.51
C ALA A 148 -9.76 -5.49 -9.82
N ASP A 149 -8.52 -5.01 -9.79
CA ASP A 149 -7.73 -4.63 -10.96
C ASP A 149 -6.46 -5.47 -11.01
N SER A 150 -5.87 -5.59 -12.19
CA SER A 150 -4.70 -6.43 -12.42
C SER A 150 -3.84 -5.94 -13.57
N GLY A 151 -2.57 -6.34 -13.56
CA GLY A 151 -1.64 -6.10 -14.65
C GLY A 151 -0.22 -6.53 -14.31
N ARG A 152 0.65 -6.50 -15.31
CA ARG A 152 2.07 -6.84 -15.13
C ARG A 152 2.84 -5.60 -14.73
N ILE A 153 3.55 -5.66 -13.62
CA ILE A 153 4.34 -4.54 -13.10
C ILE A 153 5.81 -4.83 -13.40
N VAL A 154 6.48 -3.95 -14.13
CA VAL A 154 7.87 -4.15 -14.59
C VAL A 154 8.77 -3.00 -14.18
N LEU A 155 10.08 -3.30 -14.07
CA LEU A 155 11.14 -2.31 -13.91
C LEU A 155 11.89 -2.17 -15.24
N ARG A 156 12.02 -0.97 -15.77
CA ARG A 156 12.81 -0.69 -16.96
C ARG A 156 13.64 0.56 -16.74
N ASP A 157 14.96 0.41 -16.83
CA ASP A 157 15.93 1.48 -16.60
C ASP A 157 15.65 2.29 -15.31
N GLY A 158 15.32 1.61 -14.23
CA GLY A 158 15.04 2.21 -12.93
C GLY A 158 13.66 2.87 -12.77
N CYS A 159 12.77 2.70 -13.76
CA CYS A 159 11.40 3.22 -13.76
C CYS A 159 10.36 2.09 -13.77
N PHE A 160 9.21 2.35 -13.15
CA PHE A 160 8.17 1.35 -12.95
C PHE A 160 7.03 1.55 -13.93
N TYR A 161 6.66 0.46 -14.60
CA TYR A 161 5.58 0.46 -15.58
C TYR A 161 4.54 -0.59 -15.24
N LEU A 162 3.29 -0.25 -15.52
CA LEU A 162 2.15 -1.14 -15.42
C LEU A 162 1.62 -1.42 -16.84
N ASP A 163 1.68 -2.68 -17.23
CA ASP A 163 1.12 -3.20 -18.48
C ASP A 163 -0.24 -3.86 -18.20
N ARG A 164 -1.31 -3.25 -18.74
CA ARG A 164 -2.65 -3.81 -18.78
C ARG A 164 -2.94 -4.26 -20.22
N GLN A 165 -2.75 -5.55 -20.49
CA GLN A 165 -3.12 -6.17 -21.77
C GLN A 165 -2.49 -5.47 -23.00
N GLY A 166 -1.23 -5.03 -22.90
CA GLY A 166 -0.50 -4.32 -23.94
C GLY A 166 -0.59 -2.80 -23.86
N VAL A 167 -1.37 -2.24 -22.93
CA VAL A 167 -1.41 -0.80 -22.65
C VAL A 167 -0.51 -0.51 -21.45
N GLU A 168 0.61 0.16 -21.73
CA GLU A 168 1.61 0.49 -20.71
C GLU A 168 1.42 1.91 -20.16
N THR A 169 1.50 2.03 -18.84
CA THR A 169 1.44 3.28 -18.08
C THR A 169 2.56 3.31 -17.03
N LEU A 170 2.89 4.48 -16.50
CA LEU A 170 3.79 4.60 -15.35
C LEU A 170 3.06 4.13 -14.09
N ALA A 171 3.69 3.25 -13.31
CA ALA A 171 3.10 2.73 -12.08
C ALA A 171 3.37 3.68 -10.90
N TRP A 172 2.33 3.97 -10.12
CA TRP A 172 2.41 4.73 -8.87
C TRP A 172 1.86 3.92 -7.71
N PHE A 173 2.67 3.65 -6.68
CA PHE A 173 2.33 2.76 -5.58
C PHE A 173 1.77 3.49 -4.35
N HIS A 174 1.11 2.72 -3.50
CA HIS A 174 0.64 3.19 -2.20
C HIS A 174 1.75 3.20 -1.15
N ALA A 175 1.55 3.97 -0.08
CA ALA A 175 2.51 4.09 1.00
C ALA A 175 2.83 2.74 1.67
N GLU A 176 1.88 1.80 1.67
CA GLU A 176 2.02 0.46 2.23
C GLU A 176 2.81 -0.49 1.32
N THR A 177 3.11 -0.12 0.08
CA THR A 177 3.95 -0.91 -0.83
C THR A 177 5.41 -0.45 -0.74
N GLY A 178 6.32 -1.41 -0.59
CA GLY A 178 7.75 -1.19 -0.55
C GLY A 178 8.48 -1.96 -1.65
N LEU A 179 9.75 -1.62 -1.84
CA LEU A 179 10.63 -2.27 -2.80
C LEU A 179 11.84 -2.88 -2.10
N ASP A 180 12.13 -4.13 -2.43
CA ASP A 180 13.33 -4.82 -1.97
C ASP A 180 13.95 -5.67 -3.09
N VAL A 181 15.07 -6.33 -2.81
CA VAL A 181 15.70 -7.36 -3.63
C VAL A 181 15.73 -8.65 -2.84
N ASP A 182 15.22 -9.74 -3.41
CA ASP A 182 15.19 -11.04 -2.74
C ASP A 182 16.56 -11.75 -2.74
N GLY A 183 16.62 -12.91 -2.07
CA GLY A 183 17.84 -13.70 -1.95
C GLY A 183 18.40 -14.23 -3.27
N GLU A 184 17.63 -14.19 -4.36
CA GLU A 184 18.06 -14.59 -5.71
C GLU A 184 18.46 -13.36 -6.56
N GLY A 185 18.35 -12.15 -6.02
CA GLY A 185 18.75 -10.91 -6.68
C GLY A 185 17.63 -10.27 -7.53
N PHE A 186 16.38 -10.69 -7.38
CA PHE A 186 15.24 -10.10 -8.09
C PHE A 186 14.59 -8.99 -7.28
N TYR A 187 14.19 -7.91 -7.95
CA TYR A 187 13.39 -6.85 -7.36
C TYR A 187 11.99 -7.38 -7.02
N VAL A 188 11.56 -7.12 -5.80
CA VAL A 188 10.28 -7.59 -5.26
C VAL A 188 9.47 -6.44 -4.65
N LEU A 189 8.16 -6.53 -4.79
CA LEU A 189 7.23 -5.71 -4.03
C LEU A 189 7.01 -6.33 -2.66
N VAL A 190 7.03 -5.49 -1.63
CA VAL A 190 6.88 -5.90 -0.23
C VAL A 190 5.69 -5.17 0.37
N ASN A 191 4.85 -5.88 1.11
CA ASN A 191 3.83 -5.26 1.95
C ASN A 191 4.50 -4.70 3.20
N ARG A 192 4.60 -3.38 3.30
CA ARG A 192 5.32 -2.71 4.39
C ARG A 192 4.67 -2.86 5.74
N MET A 193 3.39 -3.27 5.80
CA MET A 193 2.71 -3.53 7.07
C MET A 193 3.12 -4.89 7.67
N THR A 194 3.49 -5.85 6.81
CA THR A 194 3.80 -7.22 7.24
C THR A 194 5.26 -7.62 7.00
N GLY A 195 5.98 -6.87 6.17
CA GLY A 195 7.31 -7.22 5.66
C GLY A 195 7.33 -8.38 4.67
N GLN A 196 6.16 -8.83 4.20
CA GLN A 196 6.07 -9.98 3.32
C GLN A 196 6.29 -9.60 1.87
N VAL A 197 6.98 -10.48 1.14
CA VAL A 197 7.10 -10.39 -0.32
C VAL A 197 5.75 -10.69 -0.95
N GLU A 198 5.26 -9.73 -1.74
CA GLU A 198 4.01 -9.82 -2.49
C GLU A 198 4.23 -10.32 -3.93
N GLY A 199 5.44 -10.12 -4.47
CA GLY A 199 5.93 -10.82 -5.66
C GLY A 199 7.07 -10.11 -6.37
N ARG A 200 7.68 -10.77 -7.36
CA ARG A 200 8.76 -10.18 -8.18
C ARG A 200 8.20 -9.27 -9.25
N LEU A 201 8.91 -8.18 -9.55
CA LEU A 201 8.63 -7.38 -10.74
C LEU A 201 8.77 -8.27 -11.99
N GLY A 202 7.92 -8.07 -12.98
CA GLY A 202 7.77 -8.96 -14.14
C GLY A 202 6.62 -9.97 -13.99
N GLU A 203 6.08 -10.15 -12.80
CA GLU A 203 4.88 -10.95 -12.58
C GLU A 203 3.59 -10.14 -12.82
N THR A 204 2.48 -10.86 -12.98
CA THR A 204 1.13 -10.28 -12.95
C THR A 204 0.67 -10.15 -11.51
N PHE A 205 0.15 -8.97 -11.18
CA PHE A 205 -0.36 -8.64 -9.86
C PHE A 205 -1.87 -8.37 -9.91
N VAL A 206 -2.52 -8.52 -8.76
CA VAL A 206 -3.91 -8.14 -8.51
C VAL A 206 -3.97 -7.22 -7.28
N TRP A 207 -4.84 -6.22 -7.31
CA TRP A 207 -5.09 -5.29 -6.18
C TRP A 207 -6.52 -4.74 -6.23
N ALA A 208 -6.94 -4.09 -5.15
CA ALA A 208 -8.19 -3.33 -5.09
C ALA A 208 -8.02 -1.94 -5.72
N ALA A 209 -8.98 -1.50 -6.54
CA ALA A 209 -8.95 -0.26 -7.34
C ALA A 209 -10.38 0.31 -7.57
N PRO A 210 -10.54 1.55 -8.09
CA PRO A 210 -9.51 2.56 -8.32
C PRO A 210 -8.99 3.15 -7.01
N ASN A 211 -7.75 3.62 -7.03
CA ASN A 211 -7.13 4.25 -5.88
C ASN A 211 -6.69 5.68 -6.18
N PRO A 212 -6.94 6.65 -5.29
CA PRO A 212 -6.42 7.99 -5.46
C PRO A 212 -4.92 8.04 -5.15
N ILE A 213 -4.18 8.88 -5.88
CA ILE A 213 -2.82 9.28 -5.47
C ILE A 213 -2.96 10.14 -4.22
N THR A 214 -2.49 9.64 -3.07
CA THR A 214 -2.46 10.41 -1.82
C THR A 214 -1.19 11.26 -1.73
N PRO A 215 -1.16 12.34 -0.91
CA PRO A 215 -0.05 13.27 -0.85
C PRO A 215 1.31 12.66 -0.45
N GLY A 216 2.35 13.43 -0.79
CA GLY A 216 3.75 13.17 -0.46
C GLY A 216 4.44 12.20 -1.43
N GLY A 217 5.75 12.00 -1.24
CA GLY A 217 6.61 11.28 -2.18
C GLY A 217 7.21 12.22 -3.21
N PRO A 218 7.76 11.71 -4.33
CA PRO A 218 8.22 12.57 -5.41
C PRO A 218 7.04 13.35 -6.01
N SER A 219 7.30 14.50 -6.63
CA SER A 219 6.26 15.16 -7.42
C SER A 219 5.99 14.40 -8.72
N MET A 220 4.79 14.54 -9.30
CA MET A 220 4.50 13.95 -10.61
C MET A 220 5.43 14.49 -11.71
N GLU A 221 5.88 15.74 -11.57
CA GLU A 221 6.84 16.36 -12.49
C GLU A 221 8.22 15.70 -12.36
N GLU A 222 8.72 15.50 -11.14
CA GLU A 222 9.97 14.77 -10.90
C GLU A 222 9.91 13.34 -11.43
N PHE A 223 8.78 12.65 -11.24
CA PHE A 223 8.60 11.30 -11.74
C PHE A 223 8.61 11.27 -13.27
N ARG A 224 7.90 12.18 -13.94
CA ARG A 224 7.91 12.27 -15.40
C ARG A 224 9.28 12.69 -15.96
N ALA A 225 9.96 13.62 -15.31
CA ALA A 225 11.31 14.02 -15.69
C ALA A 225 12.31 12.84 -15.59
N ALA A 226 12.12 11.94 -14.61
CA ALA A 226 12.96 10.77 -14.44
C ALA A 226 12.62 9.62 -15.41
N CYS A 227 11.34 9.42 -15.73
CA CYS A 227 10.80 8.19 -16.31
C CYS A 227 10.01 8.35 -17.61
N GLY A 228 9.83 9.58 -18.10
CA GLY A 228 9.09 9.93 -19.31
C GLY A 228 7.67 10.46 -19.03
N ASP A 229 7.04 11.03 -20.04
CA ASP A 229 5.75 11.73 -19.93
C ASP A 229 4.50 10.82 -20.04
N GLY A 230 4.63 9.55 -19.65
CA GLY A 230 3.54 8.58 -19.73
C GLY A 230 2.35 8.93 -18.83
N GLU A 231 1.18 8.34 -19.15
CA GLU A 231 0.05 8.33 -18.23
C GLU A 231 0.45 7.59 -16.94
N ILE A 232 0.02 8.12 -15.79
CA ILE A 232 0.31 7.54 -14.48
C ILE A 232 -0.92 6.76 -14.02
N SER A 233 -0.73 5.48 -13.73
CA SER A 233 -1.73 4.61 -13.12
C SER A 233 -1.36 4.27 -11.69
N THR A 234 -2.34 4.33 -10.81
CA THR A 234 -2.18 3.90 -9.42
C THR A 234 -2.24 2.38 -9.30
N VAL A 235 -1.31 1.85 -8.51
CA VAL A 235 -1.25 0.47 -8.05
C VAL A 235 -1.48 0.51 -6.55
N GLY A 236 -2.50 -0.22 -6.09
CA GLY A 236 -2.80 -0.39 -4.66
C GLY A 236 -1.74 -1.23 -3.96
N ASN A 237 -2.15 -2.03 -2.97
CA ASN A 237 -1.29 -3.07 -2.40
C ASN A 237 -1.36 -4.30 -3.30
N PRO A 238 -0.38 -4.50 -4.21
CA PRO A 238 -0.49 -5.51 -5.24
C PRO A 238 0.05 -6.84 -4.72
N THR A 239 -0.66 -7.93 -5.02
CA THR A 239 -0.19 -9.29 -4.73
C THR A 239 -0.04 -10.06 -6.04
N SER A 240 1.07 -10.78 -6.22
CA SER A 240 1.27 -11.64 -7.38
C SER A 240 0.12 -12.64 -7.48
N THR A 241 -0.42 -12.81 -8.69
CA THR A 241 -1.48 -13.80 -8.94
C THR A 241 -0.99 -15.21 -8.61
N ALA A 242 0.29 -15.52 -8.86
CA ALA A 242 0.87 -16.81 -8.51
C ALA A 242 0.97 -17.01 -6.97
N ARG A 243 1.23 -15.93 -6.22
CA ARG A 243 1.18 -15.97 -4.75
C ARG A 243 -0.26 -16.18 -4.25
N MET A 244 -1.23 -15.47 -4.84
CA MET A 244 -2.65 -15.65 -4.53
C MET A 244 -3.12 -17.09 -4.78
N ASP A 245 -2.76 -17.67 -5.93
CA ASP A 245 -3.10 -19.05 -6.27
C ASP A 245 -2.44 -20.07 -5.32
N ALA A 246 -1.25 -19.75 -4.80
CA ALA A 246 -0.59 -20.57 -3.80
C ALA A 246 -1.25 -20.49 -2.40
N MET A 247 -1.76 -19.31 -2.01
CA MET A 247 -2.50 -19.10 -0.76
C MET A 247 -3.91 -19.68 -0.81
N TYR A 248 -4.60 -19.50 -1.93
CA TYR A 248 -6.00 -19.84 -2.14
C TYR A 248 -6.14 -20.75 -3.37
N PRO A 249 -5.68 -22.01 -3.30
CA PRO A 249 -5.74 -22.91 -4.44
C PRO A 249 -7.20 -23.07 -4.90
N PRO A 250 -7.48 -22.98 -6.22
CA PRO A 250 -8.84 -23.02 -6.72
C PRO A 250 -9.51 -24.33 -6.32
N VAL A 251 -10.66 -24.22 -5.64
CA VAL A 251 -11.43 -25.34 -5.07
C VAL A 251 -12.03 -26.25 -6.17
N ARG A 252 -12.10 -25.76 -7.41
CA ARG A 252 -12.49 -26.51 -8.60
C ARG A 252 -11.63 -26.11 -9.80
N ALA A 253 -11.18 -27.09 -10.58
CA ALA A 253 -10.86 -26.83 -11.97
C ALA A 253 -12.11 -26.26 -12.65
N PRO A 254 -12.00 -25.24 -13.53
CA PRO A 254 -13.14 -24.81 -14.32
C PRO A 254 -13.75 -26.04 -15.01
N ASP A 255 -15.07 -26.18 -14.94
CA ASP A 255 -15.76 -27.26 -15.64
C ASP A 255 -15.29 -27.23 -17.09
N ALA A 256 -14.84 -28.38 -17.61
CA ALA A 256 -14.41 -28.47 -19.00
C ALA A 256 -15.52 -27.89 -19.87
N ALA A 257 -15.16 -26.97 -20.77
CA ALA A 257 -16.13 -26.41 -21.71
C ALA A 257 -16.92 -27.56 -22.35
N PRO A 258 -18.27 -27.48 -22.42
CA PRO A 258 -19.05 -28.54 -23.01
C PRO A 258 -18.51 -28.82 -24.42
N PRO A 259 -18.35 -30.09 -24.80
CA PRO A 259 -17.78 -30.44 -26.10
C PRO A 259 -18.57 -29.72 -27.20
N PRO A 260 -17.89 -29.13 -28.20
CA PRO A 260 -18.57 -28.42 -29.27
C PRO A 260 -19.52 -29.38 -29.99
N GLY A 261 -20.83 -29.09 -29.96
CA GLY A 261 -21.81 -29.81 -30.78
C GLY A 261 -23.02 -30.43 -30.09
N ILE A 262 -23.41 -30.01 -28.89
CA ILE A 262 -24.75 -30.35 -28.36
C ILE A 262 -25.64 -29.11 -28.49
N HIS A 263 -26.36 -29.04 -29.62
CA HIS A 263 -27.59 -28.25 -29.78
C HIS A 263 -28.80 -29.17 -29.55
#